data_AF-A0A0M5LRH6-F1
#
_entry.id   AF-A0A0M5LRH6-F1
#
_cell.length_a   1.000
_cell.length_b   1.000
_cell.length_c   1.000
_cell.angle_alpha   90.00
_cell.angle_beta   90.00
_cell.angle_gamma   90.00
#
_symmetry.space_group_name_H-M   'P 1'
#
loop_
_entity.id
_entity.type
_entity.pdbx_description
1 polymer ?
#
loop_
_entity_poly.entity_id
_entity_poly.type
_entity_poly.pdbx_seq_one_letter_code
_entity_poly.pdbx_strand_id
1 'polypeptide(L)' 'MPTSTSTTTPAGELSLPDLESELLGLAGHIAAAECRFLRLLAEFDDRGGWCGVGVRSCAHWLTWRAG' A
#
# COMPACT_ATOMS: atom_id res chain seq x y z
N MET A 1 5.19 -25.80 18.47
CA MET A 1 5.77 -24.90 17.46
C MET A 1 6.41 -23.74 18.19
N PRO A 2 7.68 -23.38 17.96
CA PRO A 2 8.19 -22.12 18.45
C PRO A 2 7.54 -21.00 17.63
N THR A 3 6.84 -20.11 18.31
CA THR A 3 6.34 -18.84 17.76
C THR A 3 7.54 -17.91 17.56
N SER A 4 7.86 -17.57 16.31
CA SER A 4 8.85 -16.53 16.02
C SER A 4 8.32 -15.19 16.50
N THR A 5 8.84 -14.70 17.61
CA THR A 5 8.64 -13.33 18.08
C THR A 5 9.51 -12.44 17.19
N SER A 6 8.90 -11.71 16.25
CA SER A 6 9.60 -10.64 15.53
C SER A 6 9.90 -9.53 16.53
N THR A 7 11.14 -9.43 17.00
CA THR A 7 11.60 -8.29 17.79
C THR A 7 11.67 -7.07 16.87
N THR A 8 10.62 -6.26 16.85
CA THR A 8 10.69 -4.91 16.30
C THR A 8 11.53 -4.07 17.26
N THR A 9 12.81 -3.87 16.94
CA THR A 9 13.67 -2.94 17.65
C THR A 9 13.03 -1.55 17.60
N PRO A 10 12.82 -0.86 18.73
CA PRO A 10 12.22 0.46 18.73
C PRO A 10 13.12 1.46 18.01
N ALA A 11 12.53 2.35 17.21
CA ALA A 11 13.24 3.27 16.33
C ALA A 11 14.27 4.18 17.02
N GLY A 12 14.16 4.38 18.34
CA GLY A 12 15.11 5.17 19.13
C GLY A 12 16.46 4.48 19.40
N GLU A 13 16.57 3.17 19.13
CA GLU A 13 17.78 2.37 19.41
C GLU A 13 18.58 2.01 18.14
N LEU A 14 18.06 2.34 16.96
CA LEU A 14 18.71 2.03 15.68
C LEU A 14 19.83 3.02 15.35
N SER A 15 20.91 2.52 14.75
CA SER A 15 21.93 3.38 14.16
C SER A 15 21.38 4.07 12.89
N LEU A 16 22.00 5.19 12.46
CA LEU A 16 21.57 5.87 11.23
C LEU A 16 21.58 4.96 9.99
N PRO A 17 22.62 4.13 9.75
CA PRO A 17 22.59 3.16 8.66
C PRO A 17 21.45 2.14 8.75
N ASP A 18 21.13 1.66 9.95
CA ASP A 18 20.04 0.70 10.13
C ASP A 18 18.68 1.36 9.87
N LEU A 19 18.49 2.59 10.36
CA LEU A 19 17.27 3.36 10.10
C LEU A 19 17.10 3.67 8.61
N GLU A 20 18.19 4.01 7.91
CA GLU A 20 18.18 4.21 6.46
C GLU A 20 17.78 2.91 5.74
N SER A 21 18.35 1.77 6.13
CA SER A 21 18.02 0.47 5.53
C SER A 21 16.54 0.11 5.73
N GLU A 22 16.01 0.31 6.94
CA GLU A 22 14.59 0.10 7.24
C GLU A 22 13.68 1.06 6.44
N LEU A 23 14.05 2.34 6.35
CA LEU A 23 13.31 3.32 5.54
C LEU A 23 13.26 2.93 4.06
N LEU A 24 14.39 2.53 3.48
CA LEU A 24 14.46 2.10 2.08
C LEU A 24 13.69 0.80 1.86
N GLY A 25 13.74 -0.15 2.80
CA GLY A 25 12.94 -1.36 2.77
C GLY A 25 11.44 -1.07 2.79
N LEU A 26 10.99 -0.21 3.71
CA LEU A 26 9.60 0.24 3.80
C LEU A 26 9.16 0.99 2.54
N ALA A 27 9.99 1.89 2.01
CA ALA A 27 9.72 2.59 0.77
C ALA A 27 9.54 1.60 -0.40
N GLY A 28 10.40 0.58 -0.49
CA GLY A 28 10.26 -0.49 -1.48
C GLY A 28 8.96 -1.28 -1.33
N HIS A 29 8.57 -1.63 -0.10
CA HIS A 29 7.29 -2.30 0.16
C HIS A 29 6.08 -1.44 -0.20
N ILE A 30 6.12 -0.14 0.12
CA ILE A 30 5.06 0.82 -0.25
C ILE A 30 4.95 0.89 -1.77
N ALA A 31 6.07 1.07 -2.48
CA ALA A 31 6.09 1.13 -3.93
C ALA A 31 5.55 -0.17 -4.57
N ALA A 32 5.95 -1.34 -4.05
CA ALA A 32 5.45 -2.63 -4.53
C ALA A 32 3.94 -2.79 -4.28
N ALA A 33 3.45 -2.35 -3.10
CA ALA A 33 2.03 -2.37 -2.77
C ALA A 33 1.23 -1.41 -3.66
N GLU A 34 1.76 -0.21 -3.94
CA GLU A 34 1.15 0.77 -4.85
C GLU A 34 1.10 0.24 -6.29
N CYS A 35 2.18 -0.35 -6.80
CA CYS A 35 2.17 -1.00 -8.11
C CYS A 35 1.10 -2.09 -8.21
N ARG A 36 0.99 -2.95 -7.18
CA ARG A 36 -0.06 -3.98 -7.12
C ARG A 36 -1.46 -3.36 -7.07
N PHE A 37 -1.64 -2.31 -6.28
CA PHE A 37 -2.89 -1.57 -6.17
C PHE A 37 -3.31 -1.00 -7.53
N LEU A 38 -2.40 -0.29 -8.23
CA LEU A 38 -2.68 0.30 -9.55
C LEU A 38 -3.05 -0.76 -10.60
N ARG A 39 -2.41 -1.94 -10.57
CA ARG A 39 -2.79 -3.06 -11.45
C ARG A 39 -4.21 -3.56 -11.20
N LEU A 40 -4.59 -3.72 -9.93
CA LEU A 40 -5.96 -4.13 -9.58
C LEU A 40 -6.98 -3.05 -9.93
N LEU A 41 -6.60 -1.79 -9.73
CA LEU A 41 -7.43 -0.64 -10.08
C LEU A 41 -7.65 -0.55 -11.59
N ALA A 42 -6.62 -0.75 -12.41
CA ALA A 42 -6.74 -0.76 -13.86
C ALA A 42 -7.72 -1.86 -14.34
N GLU A 43 -7.55 -3.09 -13.84
CA GLU A 43 -8.49 -4.17 -14.14
C GLU A 43 -9.92 -3.87 -13.66
N PHE A 44 -10.06 -3.22 -12.50
CA PHE A 44 -11.36 -2.79 -11.99
C PHE A 44 -12.00 -1.69 -12.85
N ASP A 45 -11.21 -0.76 -13.37
CA ASP A 45 -11.64 0.28 -14.31
C ASP A 45 -12.09 -0.34 -15.64
N ASP A 46 -11.28 -1.24 -16.21
CA ASP A 46 -11.57 -1.94 -17.45
C ASP A 46 -12.86 -2.78 -17.37
N ARG A 47 -13.13 -3.40 -16.21
CA ARG A 47 -14.37 -4.13 -15.96
C ARG A 47 -15.58 -3.22 -15.71
N GLY A 48 -15.37 -1.90 -15.65
CA GLY A 48 -16.41 -0.95 -15.25
C GLY A 48 -16.93 -1.20 -13.82
N GLY A 49 -16.09 -1.72 -12.93
CA GLY A 49 -16.50 -2.07 -11.56
C GLY A 49 -16.96 -0.87 -10.73
N TRP A 50 -16.57 0.34 -11.14
CA TRP A 50 -17.02 1.61 -10.56
C TRP A 50 -18.38 2.08 -11.09
N CYS A 51 -18.86 1.52 -12.21
CA CYS A 51 -20.07 1.98 -12.89
C CYS A 51 -21.30 1.71 -12.01
N GLY A 52 -21.80 2.78 -11.39
CA GLY A 52 -22.99 2.76 -10.55
C GLY A 52 -23.69 4.11 -10.60
N VAL A 53 -24.92 4.14 -10.09
CA VAL A 53 -25.73 5.37 -10.09
C VAL A 53 -25.01 6.47 -9.31
N GLY A 54 -24.82 7.63 -9.94
CA GLY A 54 -24.18 8.80 -9.32
C GLY A 54 -22.64 8.79 -9.33
N VAL A 55 -22.00 7.74 -9.86
CA VAL A 55 -20.54 7.69 -10.01
C VAL A 55 -20.13 8.16 -11.40
N ARG A 56 -19.21 9.14 -11.47
CA ARG A 56 -18.84 9.83 -12.72
C ARG A 56 -17.57 9.30 -13.38
N SER A 57 -16.72 8.62 -12.61
CA SER A 57 -15.47 8.00 -13.08
C SER A 57 -14.92 7.06 -12.01
N CYS A 58 -13.97 6.20 -12.39
CA CYS A 58 -13.24 5.37 -11.43
C CYS A 58 -12.51 6.19 -10.37
N ALA A 59 -11.92 7.34 -10.74
CA ALA A 59 -11.31 8.25 -9.78
C ALA A 59 -12.32 8.81 -8.77
N HIS A 60 -13.51 9.23 -9.23
CA HIS A 60 -14.58 9.68 -8.33
C HIS A 60 -15.06 8.57 -7.38
N TRP A 61 -15.16 7.34 -7.89
CA TRP A 61 -15.47 6.17 -7.07
C TRP A 61 -14.41 5.92 -6.00
N LEU A 62 -13.13 5.98 -6.38
CA LEU A 62 -12.03 5.77 -5.45
C LEU A 62 -12.01 6.81 -4.34
N THR A 63 -12.17 8.09 -4.67
CA THR A 63 -12.25 9.16 -3.67
C THR A 63 -13.39 8.91 -2.69
N TRP A 64 -14.55 8.41 -3.12
CA TRP A 64 -15.64 8.10 -2.19
C TRP A 64 -15.38 6.85 -1.32
N ARG A 65 -14.75 5.82 -1.88
CA ARG A 65 -14.62 4.51 -1.21
C ARG A 65 -13.35 4.36 -0.37
N ALA A 66 -12.30 5.07 -0.70
CA ALA A 66 -10.97 4.92 -0.12
C ALA A 66 -10.24 6.26 0.09
N GLY A 67 -10.89 7.40 -0.19
CA GLY A 67 -10.32 8.75 -0.08
C GLY A 67 -11.02 9.62 0.96
#